data_AF-A0A9D2JZ02-F1
#
_entry.id   AF-A0A9D2JZ02-F1
#
_cell.length_a   1.000
_cell.length_b   1.000
_cell.length_c   1.000
_cell.angle_alpha   90.00
_cell.angle_beta   90.00
_cell.angle_gamma   90.00
#
_symmetry.space_group_name_H-M   'P 1'
#
loop_
_entity.id
_entity.type
_entity.pdbx_description
1 polymer ?
#
loop_
_entity_poly.entity_id
_entity_poly.type
_entity_poly.pdbx_seq_one_letter_code
_entity_poly.pdbx_strand_id
1 'polypeptide(L)'
;MNGLIKQIEKGKPFFEKLSRNIYLGAVRDGFLTAMPAILFSSIFILIAAVPEIFGFNWPDAVSTWLWKVYGYSMGVVGLLVSATAARCLAESMNRKLPKNKVINTTSVMLASIVSFLLLSVTQVDGNFSTTYMGTKGLLASFVAAFTTVNMYKLCVLKDITIKMPKEVPGTISQTFRDIFPFSFAVMAAVVLDLLVHYIFNMSFAEAIIMLLQPLFTAADGYLGIAIIWGAMALFWFVGVHGPSIVEPAIAAIIYANVETNLKLFQEGQHAANVLTVGLGNFVGTMGGTGATLVVPYILLLFAKSKQLKAVGKASFIPVSFAVNEPLLFAAPIILNPYFFVPFLLTPMVNVCIFKFFVDVLDMNSFMYVLPWATPAPIGLILGTGMGVLSIILALVLIAVDFVIYLPFCKAYDDLLVEQESIRAKEESQATEAIETPAITHQTTKDPESIPTPSLVTDKEINVLVLCAGAGTSAMLANALTEGAEAYHQPIHAQAGAYGSHYDIMQDYDMVVLAPQVNSYYEDIKADTDRLGIKLIATKGAEYIGLTRNPKAAIDFVLAQF
;
A
#
# COMPACT_ATOMS: atom_id res chain seq x y z
N MET A 1 -2.20 -18.38 24.30
CA MET A 1 -1.45 -17.79 23.18
C MET A 1 -1.20 -18.78 22.05
N ASN A 2 -0.55 -19.93 22.28
CA ASN A 2 -0.30 -20.96 21.23
C ASN A 2 -1.58 -21.49 20.54
N GLY A 3 -2.69 -21.65 21.28
CA GLY A 3 -3.97 -22.06 20.67
C GLY A 3 -4.58 -21.01 19.73
N LEU A 4 -4.37 -19.72 20.03
CA LEU A 4 -4.89 -18.60 19.24
C LEU A 4 -4.06 -18.41 17.96
N ILE A 5 -2.74 -18.56 18.06
CA ILE A 5 -1.81 -18.61 16.91
C ILE A 5 -2.18 -19.78 15.98
N LYS A 6 -2.44 -20.97 16.52
CA LYS A 6 -2.84 -22.14 15.72
C LYS A 6 -4.19 -21.94 14.99
N GLN A 7 -5.15 -21.24 15.60
CA GLN A 7 -6.41 -20.89 14.94
C GLN A 7 -6.22 -19.87 13.83
N ILE A 8 -5.37 -18.87 14.07
CA ILE A 8 -4.97 -17.85 13.11
C ILE A 8 -4.26 -18.47 11.89
N GLU A 9 -3.30 -19.36 12.12
CA GLU A 9 -2.56 -20.05 11.06
C GLU A 9 -3.49 -20.91 10.20
N LYS A 10 -4.52 -21.51 10.82
CA LYS A 10 -5.57 -22.23 10.09
C LYS A 10 -6.39 -21.31 9.16
N GLY A 11 -6.54 -20.03 9.52
CA GLY A 11 -7.22 -19.01 8.72
C GLY A 11 -6.37 -18.38 7.61
N LYS A 12 -5.04 -18.51 7.68
CA LYS A 12 -4.09 -17.90 6.73
C LYS A 12 -4.42 -18.17 5.24
N PRO A 13 -4.75 -19.40 4.79
CA PRO A 13 -5.07 -19.65 3.39
C PRO A 13 -6.30 -18.87 2.89
N PHE A 14 -7.28 -18.62 3.77
CA PHE A 14 -8.44 -17.81 3.43
C PHE A 14 -8.05 -16.34 3.24
N PHE A 15 -7.20 -15.79 4.10
CA PHE A 15 -6.71 -14.41 3.97
C PHE A 15 -5.82 -14.22 2.74
N GLU A 16 -4.98 -15.19 2.42
CA GLU A 16 -4.20 -15.18 1.17
C GLU A 16 -5.10 -15.21 -0.06
N LYS A 17 -6.15 -16.05 -0.05
CA LYS A 17 -7.15 -16.08 -1.13
C LYS A 17 -7.87 -14.74 -1.29
N LEU A 18 -8.17 -14.07 -0.18
CA LEU A 18 -8.77 -12.73 -0.18
C LEU A 18 -7.79 -11.69 -0.74
N SER A 19 -6.51 -11.73 -0.33
CA SER A 19 -5.43 -10.87 -0.84
C SER A 19 -5.18 -11.01 -2.33
N ARG A 20 -5.33 -12.23 -2.86
CA ARG A 20 -5.15 -12.56 -4.28
C ARG A 20 -6.42 -12.34 -5.10
N ASN A 21 -7.48 -11.79 -4.52
CA ASN A 21 -8.68 -11.46 -5.26
C ASN A 21 -8.40 -10.30 -6.22
N ILE A 22 -8.51 -10.59 -7.51
CA ILE A 22 -8.21 -9.63 -8.58
C ILE A 22 -9.12 -8.39 -8.59
N TYR A 23 -10.34 -8.48 -8.05
CA TYR A 23 -11.26 -7.34 -7.97
C TYR A 23 -10.85 -6.39 -6.85
N LEU A 24 -10.50 -6.93 -5.67
CA LEU A 24 -9.97 -6.13 -4.57
C LEU A 24 -8.61 -5.52 -4.92
N GLY A 25 -7.75 -6.31 -5.58
CA GLY A 25 -6.49 -5.82 -6.14
C GLY A 25 -6.70 -4.68 -7.14
N ALA A 26 -7.69 -4.80 -8.03
CA ALA A 26 -8.00 -3.74 -8.99
C ALA A 26 -8.50 -2.44 -8.35
N VAL A 27 -9.28 -2.51 -7.26
CA VAL A 27 -9.67 -1.31 -6.49
C VAL A 27 -8.43 -0.64 -5.92
N ARG A 28 -7.59 -1.40 -5.22
CA ARG A 28 -6.33 -0.91 -4.62
C ARG A 28 -5.42 -0.28 -5.68
N ASP A 29 -5.08 -1.05 -6.70
CA ASP A 29 -4.09 -0.67 -7.71
C ASP A 29 -4.63 0.46 -8.59
N GLY A 30 -5.95 0.51 -8.81
CA GLY A 30 -6.64 1.62 -9.46
C GLY A 30 -6.46 2.95 -8.72
N PHE A 31 -6.67 2.96 -7.39
CA PHE A 31 -6.40 4.15 -6.58
C PHE A 31 -4.92 4.53 -6.56
N LEU A 32 -4.02 3.56 -6.40
CA LEU A 32 -2.57 3.81 -6.42
C LEU A 32 -2.13 4.45 -7.75
N THR A 33 -2.69 3.99 -8.86
CA THR A 33 -2.42 4.58 -10.19
C THR A 33 -2.95 6.02 -10.29
N ALA A 34 -4.05 6.36 -9.60
CA ALA A 34 -4.61 7.71 -9.57
C ALA A 34 -3.97 8.64 -8.52
N MET A 35 -3.09 8.13 -7.64
CA MET A 35 -2.47 8.91 -6.55
C MET A 35 -1.77 10.19 -7.01
N PRO A 36 -1.02 10.23 -8.14
CA PRO A 36 -0.36 11.47 -8.56
C PRO A 36 -1.34 12.64 -8.71
N ALA A 37 -2.55 12.40 -9.24
CA ALA A 37 -3.58 13.43 -9.38
C ALA A 37 -4.16 13.86 -8.01
N ILE A 38 -4.39 12.90 -7.11
CA ILE A 38 -4.91 13.13 -5.75
C ILE A 38 -3.90 13.92 -4.90
N LEU A 39 -2.61 13.60 -4.99
CA LEU A 39 -1.56 14.30 -4.25
C LEU A 39 -1.31 15.69 -4.83
N PHE A 40 -1.31 15.82 -6.16
CA PHE A 40 -1.24 17.11 -6.84
C PHE A 40 -2.39 18.02 -6.39
N SER A 41 -3.65 17.55 -6.44
CA SER A 41 -4.81 18.34 -6.01
C SER A 41 -4.71 18.79 -4.55
N SER A 42 -4.10 17.96 -3.72
CA SER A 42 -3.98 18.20 -2.28
C SER A 42 -3.01 19.33 -1.92
N ILE A 43 -2.00 19.58 -2.75
CA ILE A 43 -1.11 20.74 -2.58
C ILE A 43 -1.88 22.04 -2.83
N PHE A 44 -2.68 22.09 -3.88
CA PHE A 44 -3.42 23.30 -4.26
C PHE A 44 -4.50 23.67 -3.25
N ILE A 45 -5.23 22.67 -2.75
CA ILE A 45 -6.20 22.89 -1.69
C ILE A 45 -5.54 23.32 -0.38
N LEU A 46 -4.38 22.76 -0.01
CA LEU A 46 -3.64 23.24 1.16
C LEU A 46 -3.23 24.70 0.97
N ILE A 47 -2.67 25.07 -0.20
CA ILE A 47 -2.30 26.47 -0.48
C ILE A 47 -3.54 27.39 -0.43
N ALA A 48 -4.69 26.92 -0.90
CA ALA A 48 -5.94 27.69 -0.86
C ALA A 48 -6.45 27.90 0.57
N ALA A 49 -6.61 26.82 1.32
CA ALA A 49 -7.38 26.81 2.57
C ALA A 49 -6.53 27.04 3.83
N VAL A 50 -5.24 26.69 3.83
CA VAL A 50 -4.37 26.87 5.01
C VAL A 50 -4.22 28.34 5.42
N PRO A 51 -3.92 29.29 4.51
CA PRO A 51 -3.76 30.69 4.90
C PRO A 51 -5.01 31.31 5.53
N GLU A 52 -6.21 30.87 5.11
CA GLU A 52 -7.49 31.35 5.64
C GLU A 52 -7.64 31.05 7.14
N ILE A 53 -7.06 29.93 7.60
CA ILE A 53 -7.03 29.56 9.04
C ILE A 53 -6.26 30.59 9.87
N PHE A 54 -5.27 31.27 9.27
CA PHE A 54 -4.50 32.34 9.91
C PHE A 54 -5.09 33.74 9.64
N GLY A 55 -6.30 33.83 9.09
CA GLY A 55 -6.96 35.09 8.75
C GLY A 55 -6.43 35.76 7.49
N PHE A 56 -5.67 35.04 6.65
CA PHE A 56 -5.21 35.53 5.35
C PHE A 56 -6.14 35.03 4.24
N ASN A 57 -6.78 35.95 3.53
CA ASN A 57 -7.61 35.63 2.36
C ASN A 57 -6.84 35.94 1.08
N TRP A 58 -6.82 34.98 0.17
CA TRP A 58 -6.28 35.18 -1.18
C TRP A 58 -7.14 36.19 -1.95
N PRO A 59 -6.55 36.96 -2.90
CA PRO A 59 -7.35 37.67 -3.90
C PRO A 59 -8.27 36.69 -4.66
N ASP A 60 -9.49 37.09 -4.96
CA ASP A 60 -10.52 36.24 -5.57
C ASP A 60 -10.03 35.49 -6.82
N ALA A 61 -9.24 36.15 -7.67
CA ALA A 61 -8.66 35.54 -8.86
C ALA A 61 -7.71 34.37 -8.54
N VAL A 62 -6.90 34.51 -7.48
CA VAL A 62 -5.96 33.47 -7.02
C VAL A 62 -6.74 32.33 -6.38
N SER A 63 -7.69 32.63 -5.49
CA SER A 63 -8.54 31.62 -4.86
C SER A 63 -9.30 30.80 -5.91
N THR A 64 -9.96 31.48 -6.85
CA THR A 64 -10.68 30.85 -7.97
C THR A 64 -9.77 29.94 -8.80
N TRP A 65 -8.54 30.37 -9.06
CA TRP A 65 -7.57 29.55 -9.79
C TRP A 65 -7.15 28.31 -9.02
N LEU A 66 -6.85 28.43 -7.71
CA LEU A 66 -6.49 27.30 -6.86
C LEU A 66 -7.62 26.26 -6.80
N TRP A 67 -8.86 26.71 -6.59
CA TRP A 67 -10.04 25.84 -6.55
C TRP A 67 -10.38 25.22 -7.90
N LYS A 68 -10.12 25.93 -9.00
CA LYS A 68 -10.23 25.37 -10.36
C LYS A 68 -9.26 24.21 -10.57
N VAL A 69 -8.01 24.34 -10.14
CA VAL A 69 -7.02 23.26 -10.23
C VAL A 69 -7.48 22.03 -9.41
N TYR A 70 -7.99 22.25 -8.20
CA TYR A 70 -8.57 21.19 -7.37
C TYR A 70 -9.78 20.52 -8.05
N GLY A 71 -10.72 21.31 -8.58
CA GLY A 71 -11.94 20.80 -9.23
C GLY A 71 -11.64 19.94 -10.46
N TYR A 72 -10.61 20.28 -11.24
CA TYR A 72 -10.20 19.50 -12.42
C TYR A 72 -9.26 18.34 -12.12
N SER A 73 -8.96 18.09 -10.84
CA SER A 73 -8.14 16.96 -10.39
C SER A 73 -8.94 16.07 -9.44
N MET A 74 -9.15 16.50 -8.19
CA MET A 74 -9.92 15.73 -7.21
C MET A 74 -11.41 15.64 -7.60
N GLY A 75 -11.97 16.73 -8.15
CA GLY A 75 -13.37 16.78 -8.58
C GLY A 75 -13.73 15.84 -9.74
N VAL A 76 -12.74 15.20 -10.36
CA VAL A 76 -12.92 14.18 -11.42
C VAL A 76 -12.29 12.83 -11.06
N VAL A 77 -11.91 12.62 -9.80
CA VAL A 77 -11.19 11.40 -9.37
C VAL A 77 -11.99 10.12 -9.61
N GLY A 78 -13.32 10.16 -9.54
CA GLY A 78 -14.17 9.02 -9.86
C GLY A 78 -13.98 8.53 -11.30
N LEU A 79 -13.81 9.46 -12.25
CA LEU A 79 -13.52 9.14 -13.65
C LEU A 79 -12.14 8.50 -13.79
N LEU A 80 -11.12 9.09 -13.16
CA LEU A 80 -9.74 8.58 -13.20
C LEU A 80 -9.67 7.16 -12.62
N VAL A 81 -10.27 6.94 -11.46
CA VAL A 81 -10.30 5.64 -10.77
C VAL A 81 -11.09 4.60 -11.54
N SER A 82 -12.17 4.97 -12.23
CA SER A 82 -12.89 4.05 -13.13
C SER A 82 -11.96 3.48 -14.20
N ALA A 83 -11.21 4.37 -14.88
CA ALA A 83 -10.29 3.96 -15.93
C ALA A 83 -9.15 3.10 -15.38
N THR A 84 -8.49 3.54 -14.31
CA THR A 84 -7.32 2.85 -13.76
C THR A 84 -7.69 1.50 -13.13
N ALA A 85 -8.81 1.42 -12.40
CA ALA A 85 -9.29 0.15 -11.85
C ALA A 85 -9.66 -0.84 -12.96
N ALA A 86 -10.28 -0.38 -14.04
CA ALA A 86 -10.60 -1.22 -15.19
C ALA A 86 -9.33 -1.75 -15.88
N ARG A 87 -8.30 -0.89 -16.03
CA ARG A 87 -6.97 -1.28 -16.55
C ARG A 87 -6.35 -2.38 -15.69
N CYS A 88 -6.22 -2.15 -14.38
CA CYS A 88 -5.59 -3.09 -13.45
C CYS A 88 -6.34 -4.43 -13.39
N LEU A 89 -7.68 -4.39 -13.45
CA LEU A 89 -8.49 -5.62 -13.52
C LEU A 89 -8.29 -6.36 -14.84
N ALA A 90 -8.26 -5.66 -15.98
CA ALA A 90 -8.03 -6.26 -17.29
C ALA A 90 -6.65 -6.91 -17.39
N GLU A 91 -5.60 -6.26 -16.89
CA GLU A 91 -4.25 -6.83 -16.80
C GLU A 91 -4.23 -8.09 -15.94
N SER A 92 -4.86 -8.04 -14.77
CA SER A 92 -4.98 -9.19 -13.87
C SER A 92 -5.76 -10.35 -14.50
N MET A 93 -6.76 -10.05 -15.34
CA MET A 93 -7.53 -11.07 -16.07
C MET A 93 -6.74 -11.64 -17.26
N ASN A 94 -5.97 -10.82 -17.98
CA ASN A 94 -5.15 -11.25 -19.11
C ASN A 94 -4.15 -12.36 -18.72
N ARG A 95 -3.61 -12.31 -17.49
CA ARG A 95 -2.75 -13.38 -16.95
C ARG A 95 -3.43 -14.74 -16.86
N LYS A 96 -4.75 -14.76 -16.71
CA LYS A 96 -5.56 -15.97 -16.55
C LYS A 96 -6.25 -16.40 -17.84
N LEU A 97 -6.13 -15.61 -18.90
CA LEU A 97 -6.70 -15.93 -20.21
C LEU A 97 -5.77 -16.84 -21.02
N PRO A 98 -6.30 -17.61 -21.97
CA PRO A 98 -5.48 -18.37 -22.92
C PRO A 98 -4.50 -17.46 -23.67
N LYS A 99 -3.28 -17.96 -23.98
CA LYS A 99 -2.18 -17.15 -24.58
C LYS A 99 -2.56 -16.39 -25.86
N ASN A 100 -3.58 -16.84 -26.59
CA ASN A 100 -4.07 -16.22 -27.84
C ASN A 100 -5.24 -15.24 -27.63
N LYS A 101 -5.66 -15.02 -26.38
CA LYS A 101 -6.82 -14.20 -26.00
C LYS A 101 -6.37 -13.12 -25.03
N VAL A 102 -6.39 -11.88 -25.50
CA VAL A 102 -5.96 -10.72 -24.73
C VAL A 102 -7.04 -9.65 -24.81
N ILE A 103 -7.40 -9.10 -23.66
CA ILE A 103 -8.24 -7.93 -23.51
C ILE A 103 -7.38 -6.69 -23.75
N ASN A 104 -7.80 -5.82 -24.67
CA ASN A 104 -7.18 -4.52 -24.87
C ASN A 104 -7.48 -3.60 -23.67
N THR A 105 -6.44 -3.32 -22.88
CA THR A 105 -6.53 -2.51 -21.66
C THR A 105 -6.95 -1.08 -21.94
N THR A 106 -6.43 -0.45 -22.99
CA THR A 106 -6.80 0.92 -23.41
C THR A 106 -8.28 0.99 -23.80
N SER A 107 -8.76 0.02 -24.57
CA SER A 107 -10.17 -0.04 -24.96
C SER A 107 -11.10 -0.18 -23.76
N VAL A 108 -10.73 -1.05 -22.80
CA VAL A 108 -11.45 -1.22 -21.54
C VAL A 108 -11.47 0.06 -20.71
N MET A 109 -10.36 0.81 -20.64
CA MET A 109 -10.33 2.10 -19.94
C MET A 109 -11.37 3.06 -20.52
N LEU A 110 -11.41 3.20 -21.84
CA LEU A 110 -12.37 4.07 -22.52
C LEU A 110 -13.81 3.61 -22.27
N ALA A 111 -14.09 2.32 -22.39
CA ALA A 111 -15.42 1.76 -22.12
C ALA A 111 -15.85 1.99 -20.66
N SER A 112 -14.92 1.87 -19.71
CA SER A 112 -15.19 2.10 -18.29
C SER A 112 -15.44 3.57 -17.97
N ILE A 113 -14.74 4.49 -18.63
CA ILE A 113 -15.01 5.94 -18.52
C ILE A 113 -16.44 6.25 -18.97
N VAL A 114 -16.83 5.77 -20.15
CA VAL A 114 -18.19 5.99 -20.68
C VAL A 114 -19.24 5.35 -19.76
N SER A 115 -19.00 4.12 -19.31
CA SER A 115 -19.88 3.42 -18.37
C SER A 115 -20.02 4.15 -17.03
N PHE A 116 -18.92 4.70 -16.51
CA PHE A 116 -18.95 5.52 -15.29
C PHE A 116 -19.76 6.80 -15.49
N LEU A 117 -19.57 7.51 -16.60
CA LEU A 117 -20.33 8.72 -16.89
C LEU A 117 -21.84 8.43 -16.93
N LEU A 118 -22.24 7.30 -17.51
CA LEU A 118 -23.65 6.87 -17.52
C LEU A 118 -24.19 6.58 -16.12
N LEU A 119 -23.42 5.89 -15.28
CA LEU A 119 -23.87 5.50 -13.93
C LEU A 119 -23.82 6.64 -12.91
N SER A 120 -23.00 7.65 -13.15
CA SER A 120 -22.65 8.66 -12.14
C SER A 120 -23.09 10.07 -12.51
N VAL A 121 -22.93 10.48 -13.77
CA VAL A 121 -23.07 11.88 -14.17
C VAL A 121 -24.50 12.18 -14.62
N THR A 122 -25.16 13.06 -13.88
CA THR A 122 -26.46 13.63 -14.26
C THR A 122 -26.29 14.91 -15.07
N GLN A 123 -27.34 15.31 -15.77
CA GLN A 123 -27.37 16.59 -16.49
C GLN A 123 -28.11 17.65 -15.68
N VAL A 124 -27.56 18.85 -15.60
CA VAL A 124 -28.20 20.05 -15.05
C VAL A 124 -28.16 21.12 -16.13
N ASP A 125 -29.33 21.59 -16.56
CA ASP A 125 -29.48 22.58 -17.64
C ASP A 125 -28.71 22.23 -18.94
N GLY A 126 -28.69 20.94 -19.30
CA GLY A 126 -27.98 20.44 -20.49
C GLY A 126 -26.46 20.32 -20.33
N ASN A 127 -25.90 20.65 -19.17
CA ASN A 127 -24.47 20.48 -18.86
C ASN A 127 -24.25 19.27 -17.94
N PHE A 128 -23.03 18.72 -17.93
CA PHE A 128 -22.65 17.67 -17.00
C PHE A 128 -22.57 18.21 -15.57
N SER A 129 -23.26 17.55 -14.64
CA SER A 129 -23.09 17.79 -13.22
C SER A 129 -21.79 17.16 -12.72
N THR A 130 -20.95 17.97 -12.09
CA THR A 130 -19.72 17.49 -11.45
C THR A 130 -19.95 16.81 -10.10
N THR A 131 -21.19 16.81 -9.60
CA THR A 131 -21.54 16.38 -8.23
C THR A 131 -21.08 14.96 -7.92
N TYR A 132 -21.17 14.05 -8.88
CA TYR A 132 -20.78 12.65 -8.74
C TYR A 132 -19.60 12.27 -9.67
N MET A 133 -18.86 13.26 -10.18
CA MET A 133 -17.64 13.01 -10.99
C MET A 133 -16.40 12.78 -10.12
N GLY A 134 -16.41 13.34 -8.90
CA GLY A 134 -15.34 13.24 -7.91
C GLY A 134 -15.49 12.03 -7.00
N THR A 135 -15.22 12.20 -5.70
CA THR A 135 -15.18 11.06 -4.75
C THR A 135 -16.53 10.39 -4.55
N LYS A 136 -17.64 11.15 -4.63
CA LYS A 136 -18.99 10.59 -4.53
C LYS A 136 -19.29 9.55 -5.62
N GLY A 137 -18.63 9.63 -6.78
CA GLY A 137 -18.78 8.66 -7.85
C GLY A 137 -18.00 7.35 -7.66
N LEU A 138 -17.11 7.25 -6.68
CA LEU A 138 -16.12 6.15 -6.60
C LEU A 138 -16.74 4.74 -6.59
N LEU A 139 -17.89 4.56 -5.92
CA LEU A 139 -18.59 3.28 -5.94
C LEU A 139 -19.10 2.92 -7.35
N ALA A 140 -19.65 3.90 -8.06
CA ALA A 140 -20.07 3.73 -9.45
C ALA A 140 -18.86 3.45 -10.36
N SER A 141 -17.69 4.03 -10.07
CA SER A 141 -16.43 3.75 -10.79
C SER A 141 -16.05 2.28 -10.74
N PHE A 142 -16.14 1.63 -9.57
CA PHE A 142 -15.83 0.19 -9.47
C PHE A 142 -16.86 -0.68 -10.18
N VAL A 143 -18.14 -0.34 -10.08
CA VAL A 143 -19.20 -1.06 -10.80
C VAL A 143 -19.01 -0.94 -12.31
N ALA A 144 -18.68 0.25 -12.81
CA ALA A 144 -18.34 0.47 -14.22
C ALA A 144 -17.12 -0.37 -14.65
N ALA A 145 -16.03 -0.33 -13.89
CA ALA A 145 -14.81 -1.08 -14.17
C ALA A 145 -15.06 -2.58 -14.19
N PHE A 146 -15.75 -3.11 -13.17
CA PHE A 146 -16.01 -4.54 -13.05
C PHE A 146 -16.94 -5.03 -14.15
N THR A 147 -18.03 -4.31 -14.42
CA THR A 147 -18.99 -4.68 -15.47
C THR A 147 -18.31 -4.68 -16.84
N THR A 148 -17.54 -3.63 -17.13
CA THR A 148 -16.82 -3.48 -18.39
C THR A 148 -15.82 -4.62 -18.60
N VAL A 149 -14.93 -4.87 -17.64
CA VAL A 149 -13.86 -5.87 -17.82
C VAL A 149 -14.45 -7.28 -17.94
N ASN A 150 -15.49 -7.61 -17.16
CA ASN A 150 -16.17 -8.90 -17.28
C ASN A 150 -16.85 -9.08 -18.64
N MET A 151 -17.44 -8.01 -19.19
CA MET A 151 -18.04 -8.05 -20.52
C MET A 151 -16.99 -8.26 -21.61
N TYR A 152 -15.84 -7.56 -21.52
CA TYR A 152 -14.72 -7.76 -22.43
C TYR A 152 -14.20 -9.20 -22.35
N LYS A 153 -14.00 -9.73 -21.15
CA LYS A 153 -13.61 -11.12 -20.94
C LYS A 153 -14.57 -12.09 -21.63
N LEU A 154 -15.89 -11.89 -21.48
CA LEU A 154 -16.90 -12.73 -22.11
C LEU A 154 -16.77 -12.71 -23.64
N CYS A 155 -16.63 -11.52 -24.23
CA CYS A 155 -16.53 -11.37 -25.68
C CYS A 155 -15.24 -11.97 -26.23
N VAL A 156 -14.11 -11.72 -25.57
CA VAL A 156 -12.80 -12.27 -25.93
C VAL A 156 -12.78 -13.80 -25.80
N LEU A 157 -13.35 -14.37 -24.74
CA LEU A 157 -13.44 -15.82 -24.57
C LEU A 157 -14.31 -16.49 -25.63
N LYS A 158 -15.37 -15.83 -26.08
CA LYS A 158 -16.30 -16.36 -27.09
C LYS A 158 -15.96 -15.94 -28.53
N ASP A 159 -14.86 -15.23 -28.73
CA ASP A 159 -14.47 -14.65 -30.04
C ASP A 159 -15.60 -13.83 -30.67
N ILE A 160 -16.36 -13.12 -29.82
CA ILE A 160 -17.41 -12.18 -30.25
C ILE A 160 -16.72 -10.89 -30.65
N THR A 161 -16.33 -10.83 -31.91
CA THR A 161 -15.42 -9.81 -32.42
C THR A 161 -15.58 -9.66 -33.93
N ILE A 162 -15.23 -8.50 -34.47
CA ILE A 162 -15.20 -8.29 -35.92
C ILE A 162 -13.87 -8.84 -36.46
N LYS A 163 -13.95 -9.80 -37.38
CA LYS A 163 -12.76 -10.45 -37.96
C LYS A 163 -12.28 -9.66 -39.18
N MET A 164 -11.08 -9.12 -39.10
CA MET A 164 -10.45 -8.42 -40.23
C MET A 164 -9.60 -9.37 -41.09
N PRO A 165 -9.51 -9.14 -42.41
CA PRO A 165 -8.56 -9.81 -43.31
C PRO A 165 -7.09 -9.64 -42.87
N LYS A 166 -6.20 -10.49 -43.38
CA LYS A 166 -4.77 -10.49 -43.00
C LYS A 166 -4.01 -9.25 -43.49
N GLU A 167 -4.54 -8.59 -44.51
CA GLU A 167 -3.99 -7.42 -45.16
C GLU A 167 -4.16 -6.15 -44.29
N VAL A 168 -4.99 -6.20 -43.25
CA VAL A 168 -5.31 -5.06 -42.39
C VAL A 168 -4.28 -4.97 -41.26
N PRO A 169 -3.64 -3.80 -41.06
CA PRO A 169 -2.69 -3.58 -39.97
C PRO A 169 -3.24 -3.98 -38.59
N GLY A 170 -2.38 -4.53 -37.73
CA GLY A 170 -2.78 -5.08 -36.42
C GLY A 170 -3.52 -4.07 -35.53
N THR A 171 -3.09 -2.82 -35.50
CA THR A 171 -3.75 -1.76 -34.72
C THR A 171 -5.19 -1.51 -35.17
N ILE A 172 -5.44 -1.46 -36.48
CA ILE A 172 -6.78 -1.29 -37.04
C ILE A 172 -7.62 -2.52 -36.75
N SER A 173 -7.05 -3.72 -36.95
CA SER A 173 -7.70 -4.99 -36.61
C SER A 173 -8.15 -5.03 -35.15
N GLN A 174 -7.32 -4.57 -34.23
CA GLN A 174 -7.64 -4.53 -32.81
C GLN A 174 -8.81 -3.58 -32.49
N THR A 175 -8.84 -2.38 -33.08
CA THR A 175 -9.97 -1.45 -32.89
C THR A 175 -11.31 -2.06 -33.28
N PHE A 176 -11.38 -2.73 -34.44
CA PHE A 176 -12.60 -3.42 -34.88
C PHE A 176 -12.93 -4.62 -33.99
N ARG A 177 -11.91 -5.31 -33.48
CA ARG A 177 -12.12 -6.43 -32.57
C ARG A 177 -12.79 -6.01 -31.26
N ASP A 178 -12.51 -4.79 -30.81
CA ASP A 178 -13.00 -4.25 -29.55
C ASP A 178 -14.39 -3.61 -29.63
N ILE A 179 -14.96 -3.40 -30.84
CA ILE A 179 -16.27 -2.75 -31.02
C ILE A 179 -17.38 -3.46 -30.24
N PHE A 180 -17.56 -4.77 -30.42
CA PHE A 180 -18.60 -5.51 -29.70
C PHE A 180 -18.37 -5.56 -28.17
N PRO A 181 -17.16 -5.90 -27.68
CA PRO A 181 -16.84 -5.76 -26.26
C PRO A 181 -17.20 -4.39 -25.68
N PHE A 182 -16.80 -3.31 -26.35
CA PHE A 182 -17.08 -1.93 -25.95
C PHE A 182 -18.58 -1.67 -25.90
N SER A 183 -19.30 -1.95 -27.00
CA SER A 183 -20.73 -1.68 -27.11
C SER A 183 -21.54 -2.44 -26.06
N PHE A 184 -21.24 -3.71 -25.83
CA PHE A 184 -21.97 -4.50 -24.82
C PHE A 184 -21.67 -4.05 -23.40
N ALA A 185 -20.44 -3.62 -23.11
CA ALA A 185 -20.09 -3.08 -21.80
C ALA A 185 -20.86 -1.79 -21.50
N VAL A 186 -20.84 -0.84 -22.45
CA VAL A 186 -21.55 0.43 -22.32
C VAL A 186 -23.06 0.21 -22.26
N MET A 187 -23.62 -0.65 -23.10
CA MET A 187 -25.05 -0.97 -23.06
C MET A 187 -25.47 -1.61 -21.73
N ALA A 188 -24.62 -2.42 -21.10
CA ALA A 188 -24.90 -2.94 -19.76
C ALA A 188 -25.00 -1.81 -18.73
N ALA A 189 -24.12 -0.80 -18.81
CA ALA A 189 -24.20 0.38 -17.96
C ALA A 189 -25.46 1.23 -18.23
N VAL A 190 -25.83 1.41 -19.51
CA VAL A 190 -27.09 2.09 -19.88
C VAL A 190 -28.31 1.39 -19.27
N VAL A 191 -28.38 0.06 -19.40
CA VAL A 191 -29.51 -0.70 -18.84
C VAL A 191 -29.54 -0.58 -17.32
N LEU A 192 -28.39 -0.64 -16.65
CA LEU A 192 -28.30 -0.51 -15.21
C LEU A 192 -28.75 0.88 -14.73
N ASP A 193 -28.27 1.95 -15.40
CA ASP A 193 -28.68 3.33 -15.11
C ASP A 193 -30.20 3.51 -15.30
N LEU A 194 -30.74 3.09 -16.45
CA LEU A 194 -32.18 3.18 -16.74
C LEU A 194 -33.03 2.46 -15.69
N LEU A 195 -32.62 1.28 -15.24
CA LEU A 195 -33.33 0.53 -14.21
C LEU A 195 -33.33 1.28 -12.88
N VAL A 196 -32.19 1.80 -12.45
CA VAL A 196 -32.11 2.57 -11.20
C VAL A 196 -32.91 3.86 -11.29
N HIS A 197 -32.82 4.58 -12.40
CA HIS A 197 -33.57 5.80 -12.61
C HIS A 197 -35.09 5.53 -12.60
N TYR A 198 -35.53 4.45 -13.24
CA TYR A 198 -36.94 4.06 -13.26
C TYR A 198 -37.48 3.67 -11.87
N ILE A 199 -36.68 2.96 -11.07
CA ILE A 199 -37.12 2.44 -9.76
C ILE A 199 -37.00 3.50 -8.65
N PHE A 200 -35.90 4.26 -8.64
CA PHE A 200 -35.52 5.12 -7.52
C PHE A 200 -35.53 6.62 -7.86
N ASN A 201 -35.70 7.00 -9.15
CA ASN A 201 -35.65 8.38 -9.62
C ASN A 201 -34.35 9.11 -9.21
N MET A 202 -33.23 8.38 -9.24
CA MET A 202 -31.89 8.81 -8.85
C MET A 202 -30.86 8.28 -9.84
N SER A 203 -29.63 8.81 -9.82
CA SER A 203 -28.51 8.16 -10.52
C SER A 203 -28.07 6.89 -9.79
N PHE A 204 -27.38 5.98 -10.48
CA PHE A 204 -26.81 4.79 -9.83
C PHE A 204 -25.85 5.17 -8.68
N ALA A 205 -25.01 6.18 -8.88
CA ALA A 205 -24.09 6.67 -7.85
C ALA A 205 -24.82 7.15 -6.59
N GLU A 206 -25.90 7.91 -6.74
CA GLU A 206 -26.70 8.38 -5.60
C GLU A 206 -27.40 7.22 -4.88
N ALA A 207 -28.04 6.31 -5.63
CA ALA A 207 -28.76 5.17 -5.08
C ALA A 207 -27.84 4.24 -4.27
N ILE A 208 -26.62 3.98 -4.76
CA ILE A 208 -25.69 3.08 -4.04
C ILE A 208 -25.11 3.74 -2.78
N ILE A 209 -24.91 5.05 -2.77
CA ILE A 209 -24.53 5.78 -1.55
C ILE A 209 -25.65 5.66 -0.51
N MET A 210 -26.90 5.91 -0.91
CA MET A 210 -28.05 5.83 -0.01
C MET A 210 -28.21 4.41 0.56
N LEU A 211 -28.03 3.38 -0.26
CA LEU A 211 -28.09 1.98 0.16
C LEU A 211 -27.03 1.63 1.22
N LEU A 212 -25.81 2.14 1.06
CA LEU A 212 -24.68 1.82 1.94
C LEU A 212 -24.51 2.79 3.11
N GLN A 213 -25.27 3.89 3.15
CA GLN A 213 -25.17 4.90 4.20
C GLN A 213 -25.25 4.33 5.63
N PRO A 214 -26.18 3.39 5.98
CA PRO A 214 -26.22 2.82 7.33
C PRO A 214 -24.93 2.05 7.69
N LEU A 215 -24.33 1.39 6.71
CA LEU A 215 -23.05 0.71 6.88
C LEU A 215 -21.92 1.71 7.11
N PHE A 216 -21.89 2.82 6.36
CA PHE A 216 -20.90 3.87 6.55
C PHE A 216 -21.01 4.54 7.91
N THR A 217 -22.24 4.83 8.38
CA THR A 217 -22.47 5.35 9.73
C THR A 217 -22.00 4.37 10.81
N ALA A 218 -22.30 3.07 10.65
CA ALA A 218 -21.82 2.05 11.59
C ALA A 218 -20.28 1.94 11.58
N ALA A 219 -19.66 2.05 10.41
CA ALA A 219 -18.22 2.01 10.23
C ALA A 219 -17.51 3.24 10.83
N ASP A 220 -18.13 4.42 10.79
CA ASP A 220 -17.60 5.65 11.41
C ASP A 220 -17.71 5.66 12.94
N GLY A 221 -18.57 4.82 13.51
CA GLY A 221 -18.70 4.65 14.95
C GLY A 221 -17.44 4.07 15.61
N TYR A 222 -17.27 4.29 16.92
CA TYR A 222 -16.11 3.81 17.71
C TYR A 222 -15.77 2.34 17.48
N LEU A 223 -16.79 1.47 17.50
CA LEU A 223 -16.59 0.03 17.28
C LEU A 223 -16.19 -0.26 15.82
N GLY A 224 -16.79 0.45 14.86
CA GLY A 224 -16.49 0.29 13.44
C GLY A 224 -15.03 0.61 13.13
N ILE A 225 -14.57 1.81 13.50
CA ILE A 225 -13.18 2.22 13.30
C ILE A 225 -12.22 1.30 14.06
N ALA A 226 -12.52 0.93 15.31
CA ALA A 226 -11.67 0.02 16.06
C ALA A 226 -11.53 -1.35 15.37
N ILE A 227 -12.61 -1.92 14.83
CA ILE A 227 -12.55 -3.18 14.08
C ILE A 227 -11.75 -3.03 12.79
N ILE A 228 -11.92 -1.93 12.04
CA ILE A 228 -11.21 -1.70 10.77
C ILE A 228 -9.70 -1.67 10.99
N TRP A 229 -9.20 -0.83 11.90
CA TRP A 229 -7.76 -0.69 12.14
C TRP A 229 -7.17 -1.83 12.96
N GLY A 230 -7.97 -2.44 13.84
CA GLY A 230 -7.62 -3.71 14.47
C GLY A 230 -7.44 -4.82 13.43
N ALA A 231 -8.31 -4.94 12.43
CA ALA A 231 -8.18 -5.93 11.37
C ALA A 231 -6.92 -5.71 10.51
N MET A 232 -6.57 -4.45 10.20
CA MET A 232 -5.31 -4.14 9.51
C MET A 232 -4.09 -4.66 10.28
N ALA A 233 -4.02 -4.37 11.58
CA ALA A 233 -2.95 -4.86 12.44
C ALA A 233 -2.98 -6.39 12.57
N LEU A 234 -4.16 -6.99 12.73
CA LEU A 234 -4.29 -8.44 12.81
C LEU A 234 -3.74 -9.12 11.56
N PHE A 235 -4.11 -8.68 10.35
CA PHE A 235 -3.59 -9.29 9.12
C PHE A 235 -2.08 -9.22 9.04
N TRP A 236 -1.48 -8.07 9.37
CA TRP A 236 -0.03 -7.92 9.39
C TRP A 236 0.63 -8.82 10.42
N PHE A 237 0.04 -8.93 11.62
CA PHE A 237 0.54 -9.81 12.67
C PHE A 237 0.63 -11.27 12.20
N VAL A 238 -0.30 -11.71 11.35
CA VAL A 238 -0.34 -13.09 10.83
C VAL A 238 0.45 -13.29 9.54
N GLY A 239 1.17 -12.25 9.10
CA GLY A 239 2.06 -12.27 7.93
C GLY A 239 1.36 -11.93 6.61
N VAL A 240 0.18 -11.32 6.63
CA VAL A 240 -0.55 -10.84 5.45
C VAL A 240 -0.55 -9.32 5.46
N HIS A 241 -0.26 -8.66 4.33
CA HIS A 241 -0.22 -7.19 4.27
C HIS A 241 -1.61 -6.58 4.56
N GLY A 242 -1.84 -6.11 5.79
CA GLY A 242 -3.16 -5.70 6.26
C GLY A 242 -3.85 -4.59 5.46
N PRO A 243 -3.18 -3.48 5.14
CA PRO A 243 -3.72 -2.44 4.27
C PRO A 243 -4.24 -2.98 2.93
N SER A 244 -3.54 -3.98 2.35
CA SER A 244 -3.92 -4.56 1.06
C SER A 244 -5.22 -5.36 1.12
N ILE A 245 -5.66 -5.77 2.31
CA ILE A 245 -6.92 -6.48 2.53
C ILE A 245 -8.04 -5.52 2.89
N VAL A 246 -7.77 -4.61 3.82
CA VAL A 246 -8.82 -3.80 4.46
C VAL A 246 -9.10 -2.53 3.68
N GLU A 247 -8.08 -1.81 3.21
CA GLU A 247 -8.28 -0.53 2.52
C GLU A 247 -9.17 -0.65 1.27
N PRO A 248 -9.03 -1.67 0.40
CA PRO A 248 -9.88 -1.77 -0.78
C PRO A 248 -11.37 -1.86 -0.45
N ALA A 249 -11.72 -2.40 0.73
CA ALA A 249 -13.11 -2.51 1.17
C ALA A 249 -13.71 -1.17 1.62
N ILE A 250 -12.88 -0.21 2.02
CA ILE A 250 -13.31 1.09 2.57
C ILE A 250 -12.82 2.29 1.75
N ALA A 251 -12.02 2.07 0.71
CA ALA A 251 -11.35 3.12 -0.06
C ALA A 251 -12.32 4.19 -0.59
N ALA A 252 -13.49 3.77 -1.09
CA ALA A 252 -14.50 4.71 -1.57
C ALA A 252 -14.94 5.70 -0.48
N ILE A 253 -15.26 5.20 0.72
CA ILE A 253 -15.83 6.02 1.79
C ILE A 253 -14.76 6.90 2.45
N ILE A 254 -13.53 6.38 2.66
CA ILE A 254 -12.47 7.14 3.34
C ILE A 254 -11.99 8.36 2.55
N TYR A 255 -12.06 8.33 1.22
CA TYR A 255 -11.77 9.49 0.37
C TYR A 255 -12.98 10.42 0.23
N ALA A 256 -14.19 9.86 0.13
CA ALA A 256 -15.42 10.65 0.07
C ALA A 256 -15.67 11.48 1.34
N ASN A 257 -15.32 10.94 2.50
CA ASN A 257 -15.48 11.64 3.77
C ASN A 257 -14.53 12.84 3.89
N VAL A 258 -13.33 12.80 3.29
CA VAL A 258 -12.42 13.97 3.29
C VAL A 258 -13.01 15.12 2.49
N GLU A 259 -13.55 14.84 1.30
CA GLU A 259 -14.22 15.86 0.48
C GLU A 259 -15.49 16.39 1.17
N THR A 260 -16.25 15.50 1.81
CA THR A 260 -17.45 15.90 2.58
C THR A 260 -17.08 16.82 3.75
N ASN A 261 -16.03 16.47 4.51
CA ASN A 261 -15.53 17.28 5.62
C ASN A 261 -15.05 18.66 5.18
N LEU A 262 -14.30 18.72 4.08
CA LEU A 262 -13.87 19.99 3.51
C LEU A 262 -15.07 20.87 3.16
N LYS A 263 -16.09 20.30 2.50
CA LYS A 263 -17.29 21.04 2.13
C LYS A 263 -18.02 21.59 3.36
N LEU A 264 -18.19 20.76 4.41
CA LEU A 264 -18.78 21.19 5.67
C LEU A 264 -18.00 22.37 6.26
N PHE A 265 -16.68 22.27 6.30
CA PHE A 265 -15.82 23.33 6.82
C PHE A 265 -15.94 24.64 6.03
N GLN A 266 -16.00 24.57 4.69
CA GLN A 266 -16.21 25.74 3.84
C GLN A 266 -17.57 26.41 4.05
N GLU A 267 -18.59 25.63 4.41
CA GLU A 267 -19.91 26.13 4.78
C GLU A 267 -19.95 26.66 6.24
N GLY A 268 -18.82 26.71 6.92
CA GLY A 268 -18.70 27.15 8.32
C GLY A 268 -19.20 26.11 9.33
N GLN A 269 -19.33 24.85 8.91
CA GLN A 269 -19.77 23.73 9.74
C GLN A 269 -18.59 22.89 10.24
N HIS A 270 -18.86 22.06 11.24
CA HIS A 270 -17.86 21.15 11.82
C HIS A 270 -17.58 19.96 10.89
N ALA A 271 -16.29 19.69 10.64
CA ALA A 271 -15.84 18.54 9.86
C ALA A 271 -15.93 17.25 10.70
N ALA A 272 -17.11 16.62 10.71
CA ALA A 272 -17.44 15.56 11.67
C ALA A 272 -17.12 14.12 11.23
N ASN A 273 -16.93 13.82 9.94
CA ASN A 273 -16.74 12.43 9.51
C ASN A 273 -15.32 11.96 9.87
N VAL A 274 -15.20 10.90 10.65
CA VAL A 274 -13.93 10.46 11.24
C VAL A 274 -13.23 9.45 10.33
N LEU A 275 -13.99 8.53 9.73
CA LEU A 275 -13.55 7.50 8.80
C LEU A 275 -13.02 8.13 7.51
N THR A 276 -11.74 8.49 7.52
CA THR A 276 -11.05 9.20 6.44
C THR A 276 -9.71 8.52 6.13
N VAL A 277 -9.14 8.80 4.96
CA VAL A 277 -7.82 8.27 4.62
C VAL A 277 -6.73 8.78 5.58
N GLY A 278 -6.87 10.00 6.09
CA GLY A 278 -5.98 10.59 7.08
C GLY A 278 -6.06 9.90 8.45
N LEU A 279 -7.26 9.49 8.89
CA LEU A 279 -7.43 8.67 10.10
C LEU A 279 -6.61 7.39 9.97
N GLY A 280 -6.58 6.79 8.79
CA GLY A 280 -5.70 5.65 8.53
C GLY A 280 -4.24 6.02 8.64
N ASN A 281 -3.76 6.84 7.71
CA ASN A 281 -2.33 7.08 7.51
C ASN A 281 -1.64 7.70 8.74
N PHE A 282 -2.31 8.61 9.45
CA PHE A 282 -1.66 9.49 10.43
C PHE A 282 -2.08 9.23 11.88
N VAL A 283 -3.08 8.37 12.12
CA VAL A 283 -3.58 8.02 13.47
C VAL A 283 -3.55 6.51 13.67
N GLY A 284 -4.36 5.77 12.90
CA GLY A 284 -4.51 4.32 13.02
C GLY A 284 -3.26 3.54 12.60
N THR A 285 -2.45 4.09 11.69
CA THR A 285 -1.16 3.51 11.28
C THR A 285 -0.02 4.49 11.50
N MET A 286 -0.02 5.18 12.64
CA MET A 286 1.03 6.13 13.01
C MET A 286 2.43 5.47 12.98
N GLY A 287 3.25 5.86 12.00
CA GLY A 287 4.56 5.22 11.77
C GLY A 287 4.46 3.79 11.24
N GLY A 288 3.40 3.46 10.51
CA GLY A 288 3.15 2.16 9.89
C GLY A 288 2.06 1.34 10.59
N THR A 289 1.76 0.16 10.06
CA THR A 289 0.69 -0.69 10.63
C THR A 289 1.00 -1.08 12.07
N GLY A 290 0.01 -0.99 12.96
CA GLY A 290 0.14 -1.23 14.39
C GLY A 290 0.51 0.03 15.20
N ALA A 291 0.52 1.21 14.57
CA ALA A 291 0.91 2.47 15.20
C ALA A 291 2.31 2.38 15.84
N THR A 292 3.29 1.94 15.05
CA THR A 292 4.63 1.58 15.52
C THR A 292 5.61 2.74 15.64
N LEU A 293 5.18 3.99 15.42
CA LEU A 293 6.08 5.16 15.38
C LEU A 293 7.05 5.20 16.55
N VAL A 294 6.56 4.99 17.77
CA VAL A 294 7.35 5.08 19.01
C VAL A 294 8.32 3.90 19.20
N VAL A 295 8.08 2.76 18.55
CA VAL A 295 8.77 1.51 18.85
C VAL A 295 10.27 1.60 18.56
N PRO A 296 10.76 2.06 17.38
CA PRO A 296 12.19 2.19 17.13
C PRO A 296 12.88 3.12 18.12
N TYR A 297 12.21 4.20 18.56
CA TYR A 297 12.74 5.11 19.57
C TYR A 297 12.83 4.45 20.94
N ILE A 298 11.82 3.64 21.31
CA ILE A 298 11.89 2.83 22.53
C ILE A 298 13.10 1.89 22.47
N LEU A 299 13.28 1.18 21.35
CA LEU A 299 14.39 0.25 21.18
C LEU A 299 15.75 0.95 21.15
N LEU A 300 15.84 2.13 20.55
CA LEU A 300 17.08 2.90 20.47
C LEU A 300 17.50 3.45 21.84
N LEU A 301 16.54 3.98 22.61
CA LEU A 301 16.80 4.73 23.84
C LEU A 301 16.79 3.87 25.11
N PHE A 302 15.97 2.80 25.15
CA PHE A 302 15.70 2.05 26.39
C PHE A 302 16.05 0.56 26.32
N ALA A 303 16.28 -0.03 25.14
CA ALA A 303 16.70 -1.43 25.07
C ALA A 303 18.11 -1.60 25.65
N LYS A 304 18.36 -2.78 26.23
CA LYS A 304 19.66 -3.22 26.74
C LYS A 304 20.33 -4.21 25.78
N SER A 305 19.53 -5.08 25.13
CA SER A 305 20.04 -6.06 24.17
C SER A 305 20.74 -5.37 23.00
N LYS A 306 21.84 -5.97 22.55
CA LYS A 306 22.58 -5.45 21.37
C LYS A 306 21.71 -5.57 20.13
N GLN A 307 20.95 -6.66 20.02
CA GLN A 307 20.04 -6.92 18.91
C GLN A 307 18.98 -5.81 18.78
N LEU A 308 18.21 -5.50 19.82
CA LEU A 308 17.13 -4.52 19.70
C LEU A 308 17.63 -3.09 19.50
N LYS A 309 18.77 -2.71 20.11
CA LYS A 309 19.40 -1.41 19.82
C LYS A 309 19.74 -1.27 18.34
N ALA A 310 20.31 -2.32 17.73
CA ALA A 310 20.63 -2.33 16.30
C ALA A 310 19.36 -2.23 15.45
N VAL A 311 18.28 -2.90 15.84
CA VAL A 311 16.98 -2.80 15.16
C VAL A 311 16.40 -1.38 15.27
N GLY A 312 16.41 -0.77 16.45
CA GLY A 312 15.96 0.61 16.64
C GLY A 312 16.73 1.60 15.75
N LYS A 313 18.06 1.48 15.71
CA LYS A 313 18.93 2.31 14.86
C LYS A 313 18.65 2.12 13.36
N ALA A 314 18.35 0.91 12.93
CA ALA A 314 18.09 0.62 11.52
C ALA A 314 16.67 0.99 11.06
N SER A 315 15.70 1.10 11.98
CA SER A 315 14.29 1.25 11.62
C SER A 315 13.68 2.61 11.92
N PHE A 316 14.31 3.47 12.74
CA PHE A 316 13.69 4.75 13.14
C PHE A 316 13.41 5.70 11.97
N ILE A 317 14.31 5.79 10.97
CA ILE A 317 14.08 6.64 9.80
C ILE A 317 12.93 6.08 8.96
N PRO A 318 12.96 4.83 8.45
CA PRO A 318 11.84 4.27 7.69
C PRO A 318 10.49 4.41 8.40
N VAL A 319 10.43 4.07 9.69
CA VAL A 319 9.21 4.13 10.51
C VAL A 319 8.69 5.56 10.66
N SER A 320 9.57 6.57 10.71
CA SER A 320 9.16 7.98 10.74
C SER A 320 8.37 8.39 9.50
N PHE A 321 8.63 7.74 8.37
CA PHE A 321 7.93 7.92 7.10
C PHE A 321 6.90 6.81 6.82
N ALA A 322 6.39 6.20 7.90
CA ALA A 322 5.39 5.12 7.87
C ALA A 322 5.81 3.83 7.13
N VAL A 323 7.09 3.66 6.84
CA VAL A 323 7.69 2.43 6.28
C VAL A 323 8.23 1.59 7.43
N ASN A 324 7.38 0.74 8.02
CA ASN A 324 7.71 0.03 9.27
C ASN A 324 8.19 -1.40 9.10
N GLU A 325 8.31 -1.90 7.88
CA GLU A 325 8.72 -3.28 7.63
C GLU A 325 10.13 -3.62 8.14
N PRO A 326 11.13 -2.72 8.09
CA PRO A 326 12.40 -2.95 8.76
C PRO A 326 12.25 -3.27 10.24
N LEU A 327 11.27 -2.67 10.91
CA LEU A 327 10.95 -2.97 12.30
C LEU A 327 10.19 -4.30 12.41
N LEU A 328 9.13 -4.48 11.62
CA LEU A 328 8.26 -5.66 11.71
C LEU A 328 9.02 -6.96 11.53
N PHE A 329 10.00 -6.99 10.63
CA PHE A 329 10.79 -8.18 10.36
C PHE A 329 12.06 -8.28 11.23
N ALA A 330 12.70 -7.16 11.60
CA ALA A 330 13.96 -7.22 12.35
C ALA A 330 13.76 -7.34 13.88
N ALA A 331 12.67 -6.78 14.43
CA ALA A 331 12.26 -6.97 15.83
C ALA A 331 11.40 -8.23 16.03
N PRO A 332 11.44 -9.17 15.07
CA PRO A 332 10.31 -9.96 14.58
C PRO A 332 9.00 -9.68 15.33
N ILE A 333 8.24 -8.66 14.93
CA ILE A 333 6.92 -8.37 15.52
C ILE A 333 5.86 -9.33 14.98
N ILE A 334 5.99 -9.75 13.73
CA ILE A 334 5.09 -10.68 13.06
C ILE A 334 5.11 -12.03 13.80
N LEU A 335 3.92 -12.54 14.13
CA LEU A 335 3.70 -13.76 14.89
C LEU A 335 4.39 -13.81 16.27
N ASN A 336 4.96 -12.70 16.75
CA ASN A 336 5.61 -12.65 18.05
C ASN A 336 4.61 -12.37 19.16
N PRO A 337 4.42 -13.31 20.10
CA PRO A 337 3.41 -13.19 21.14
C PRO A 337 3.58 -11.97 22.05
N TYR A 338 4.81 -11.50 22.27
CA TYR A 338 5.07 -10.30 23.08
C TYR A 338 4.46 -9.05 22.45
N PHE A 339 4.43 -8.97 21.12
CA PHE A 339 3.93 -7.81 20.41
C PHE A 339 2.47 -7.94 19.98
N PHE A 340 1.82 -9.10 20.11
CA PHE A 340 0.43 -9.29 19.67
C PHE A 340 -0.54 -8.25 20.24
N VAL A 341 -0.50 -8.07 21.57
CA VAL A 341 -1.39 -7.14 22.27
C VAL A 341 -1.14 -5.69 21.88
N PRO A 342 0.08 -5.12 22.02
CA PRO A 342 0.30 -3.72 21.68
C PRO A 342 0.12 -3.46 20.18
N PHE A 343 0.50 -4.40 19.30
CA PHE A 343 0.35 -4.23 17.86
C PHE A 343 -1.12 -4.12 17.41
N LEU A 344 -2.00 -4.87 18.07
CA LEU A 344 -3.44 -4.85 17.78
C LEU A 344 -4.18 -3.72 18.51
N LEU A 345 -3.83 -3.47 19.77
CA LEU A 345 -4.56 -2.55 20.65
C LEU A 345 -4.27 -1.08 20.35
N THR A 346 -3.01 -0.71 20.15
CA THR A 346 -2.60 0.69 19.91
C THR A 346 -3.38 1.35 18.78
N PRO A 347 -3.49 0.78 17.57
CA PRO A 347 -4.24 1.42 16.49
C PRO A 347 -5.72 1.57 16.81
N MET A 348 -6.33 0.62 17.54
CA MET A 348 -7.73 0.70 17.98
C MET A 348 -7.94 1.84 18.98
N VAL A 349 -7.01 2.00 19.93
CA VAL A 349 -7.05 3.07 20.93
C VAL A 349 -6.89 4.42 20.23
N ASN A 350 -5.94 4.55 19.31
CA ASN A 350 -5.65 5.82 18.62
C ASN A 350 -6.86 6.34 17.84
N VAL A 351 -7.53 5.47 17.08
CA VAL A 351 -8.71 5.89 16.31
C VAL A 351 -9.89 6.26 17.22
N CYS A 352 -10.04 5.60 18.37
CA CYS A 352 -11.03 5.99 19.37
C CYS A 352 -10.71 7.36 20.01
N ILE A 353 -9.44 7.61 20.35
CA ILE A 353 -9.02 8.90 20.90
C ILE A 353 -9.24 10.00 19.86
N PHE A 354 -8.87 9.78 18.59
CA PHE A 354 -9.13 10.75 17.54
C PHE A 354 -10.63 11.05 17.41
N LYS A 355 -11.48 10.01 17.39
CA LYS A 355 -12.94 10.22 17.34
C LYS A 355 -13.46 11.01 18.54
N PHE A 356 -12.94 10.78 19.74
CA PHE A 356 -13.27 11.60 20.91
C PHE A 356 -12.89 13.06 20.72
N PHE A 357 -11.71 13.35 20.15
CA PHE A 357 -11.31 14.72 19.85
C PHE A 357 -12.24 15.38 18.83
N VAL A 358 -12.68 14.64 17.81
CA VAL A 358 -13.62 15.16 16.81
C VAL A 358 -15.01 15.36 17.40
N ASP A 359 -15.63 14.31 17.93
CA ASP A 359 -17.04 14.32 18.32
C ASP A 359 -17.31 15.08 19.63
N VAL A 360 -16.35 15.10 20.57
CA VAL A 360 -16.57 15.64 21.94
C VAL A 360 -15.82 16.93 22.18
N LEU A 361 -14.58 17.05 21.67
CA LEU A 361 -13.78 18.27 21.82
C LEU A 361 -13.91 19.24 20.65
N ASP A 362 -14.77 18.93 19.67
CA ASP A 362 -15.08 19.78 18.52
C ASP A 362 -13.83 20.08 17.64
N MET A 363 -12.89 19.13 17.58
CA MET A 363 -11.76 19.20 16.64
C MET A 363 -12.26 18.86 15.24
N ASN A 364 -11.88 19.63 14.22
CA ASN A 364 -12.16 19.23 12.84
C ASN A 364 -11.44 17.93 12.47
N SER A 365 -12.14 17.02 11.79
CA SER A 365 -11.56 15.83 11.19
C SER A 365 -10.72 16.17 9.95
N PHE A 366 -10.19 15.15 9.28
CA PHE A 366 -9.36 15.32 8.09
C PHE A 366 -10.14 15.92 6.92
N MET A 367 -9.58 16.98 6.34
CA MET A 367 -10.11 17.73 5.19
C MET A 367 -9.16 17.71 3.99
N TYR A 368 -7.92 17.29 4.20
CA TYR A 368 -6.87 17.26 3.18
C TYR A 368 -6.22 15.88 3.09
N VAL A 369 -5.89 15.45 1.87
CA VAL A 369 -5.17 14.19 1.64
C VAL A 369 -3.68 14.48 1.55
N LEU A 370 -2.89 13.97 2.50
CA LEU A 370 -1.43 14.05 2.41
C LEU A 370 -0.84 12.71 1.94
N PRO A 371 0.36 12.71 1.34
CA PRO A 371 1.10 11.47 1.10
C PRO A 371 1.18 10.65 2.39
N TRP A 372 0.89 9.35 2.31
CA TRP A 372 0.93 8.47 3.49
C TRP A 372 2.32 8.42 4.15
N ALA A 373 3.37 8.67 3.38
CA ALA A 373 4.75 8.74 3.86
C ALA A 373 5.07 10.04 4.62
N THR A 374 4.17 11.03 4.66
CA THR A 374 4.35 12.23 5.50
C THR A 374 4.47 11.79 6.96
N PRO A 375 5.46 12.30 7.72
CA PRO A 375 5.59 11.96 9.13
C PRO A 375 4.29 12.19 9.89
N ALA A 376 3.78 11.13 10.53
CA ALA A 376 2.40 11.08 10.99
C ALA A 376 1.96 12.24 11.90
N PRO A 377 2.77 12.74 12.86
CA PRO A 377 2.41 13.93 13.64
C PRO A 377 2.19 15.18 12.78
N ILE A 378 3.02 15.35 11.74
CA ILE A 378 2.89 16.46 10.78
C ILE A 378 1.66 16.24 9.90
N GLY A 379 1.48 15.01 9.40
CA GLY A 379 0.33 14.64 8.57
C GLY A 379 -1.01 14.84 9.29
N LEU A 380 -1.08 14.52 10.59
CA LEU A 380 -2.23 14.77 11.45
C LEU A 380 -2.55 16.26 11.49
N ILE A 381 -1.58 17.09 11.89
CA ILE A 381 -1.76 18.53 12.08
C ILE A 381 -2.16 19.20 10.77
N LEU A 382 -1.45 18.93 9.67
CA LEU A 382 -1.75 19.50 8.37
C LEU A 382 -3.11 19.02 7.83
N GLY A 383 -3.40 17.72 7.99
CA GLY A 383 -4.58 17.08 7.43
C GLY A 383 -5.90 17.53 8.07
N THR A 384 -5.88 17.96 9.33
CA THR A 384 -7.04 18.46 10.08
C THR A 384 -7.12 20.00 10.12
N GLY A 385 -6.37 20.71 9.27
CA GLY A 385 -6.41 22.18 9.19
C GLY A 385 -5.69 22.91 10.32
N MET A 386 -4.66 22.29 10.92
CA MET A 386 -3.72 22.93 11.84
C MET A 386 -4.31 23.61 13.09
N GLY A 387 -5.49 23.17 13.53
CA GLY A 387 -6.08 23.65 14.77
C GLY A 387 -5.25 23.25 15.99
N VAL A 388 -5.31 24.04 17.07
CA VAL A 388 -4.55 23.77 18.31
C VAL A 388 -4.81 22.37 18.88
N LEU A 389 -6.06 21.89 18.82
CA LEU A 389 -6.43 20.55 19.27
C LEU A 389 -5.71 19.42 18.51
N SER A 390 -5.35 19.63 17.24
CA SER A 390 -4.61 18.65 16.44
C SER A 390 -3.16 18.48 16.91
N ILE A 391 -2.53 19.56 17.39
CA ILE A 391 -1.19 19.53 17.98
C ILE A 391 -1.24 18.80 19.32
N ILE A 392 -2.24 19.09 20.14
CA ILE A 392 -2.46 18.41 21.41
C ILE A 392 -2.69 16.92 21.17
N LEU A 393 -3.53 16.57 20.20
CA LEU A 393 -3.80 15.18 19.83
C LEU A 393 -2.52 14.45 19.39
N ALA A 394 -1.68 15.07 18.56
CA ALA A 394 -0.41 14.49 18.13
C ALA A 394 0.45 14.06 19.33
N LEU A 395 0.57 14.93 20.33
CA LEU A 395 1.33 14.66 21.55
C LEU A 395 0.67 13.57 22.41
N VAL A 396 -0.66 13.60 22.54
CA VAL A 396 -1.42 12.59 23.29
C VAL A 396 -1.25 11.20 22.67
N LEU A 397 -1.38 11.07 21.34
CA LEU A 397 -1.23 9.79 20.65
C LEU A 397 0.20 9.23 20.83
N ILE A 398 1.24 10.05 20.65
CA ILE A 398 2.63 9.62 20.90
C ILE A 398 2.82 9.14 22.34
N ALA A 399 2.26 9.84 23.32
CA ALA A 399 2.37 9.46 24.72
C ALA A 399 1.63 8.15 25.02
N VAL A 400 0.42 7.97 24.48
CA VAL A 400 -0.38 6.75 24.63
C VAL A 400 0.32 5.56 23.97
N ASP A 401 0.79 5.71 22.73
CA ASP A 401 1.55 4.68 22.02
C ASP A 401 2.77 4.26 22.82
N PHE A 402 3.51 5.23 23.39
CA PHE A 402 4.68 4.96 24.22
C PHE A 402 4.31 4.14 25.46
N VAL A 403 3.24 4.53 26.17
CA VAL A 403 2.76 3.82 27.37
C VAL A 403 2.31 2.39 27.04
N ILE A 404 1.64 2.19 25.90
CA ILE A 404 1.19 0.86 25.48
C ILE A 404 2.37 -0.02 25.09
N TYR A 405 3.32 0.47 24.29
CA TYR A 405 4.42 -0.35 23.75
C TYR A 405 5.57 -0.60 24.75
N LEU A 406 5.90 0.37 25.61
CA LEU A 406 7.04 0.29 26.52
C LEU A 406 7.12 -1.01 27.36
N PRO A 407 6.06 -1.48 28.04
CA PRO A 407 6.14 -2.68 28.87
C PRO A 407 6.46 -3.94 28.05
N PHE A 408 5.91 -4.07 26.84
CA PHE A 408 6.14 -5.22 25.97
C PHE A 408 7.53 -5.19 25.34
N CYS A 409 8.00 -4.00 24.92
CA CYS A 409 9.37 -3.82 24.45
C CYS A 409 10.39 -4.21 25.53
N LYS A 410 10.17 -3.80 26.78
CA LYS A 410 11.06 -4.18 27.91
C LYS A 410 11.02 -5.68 28.19
N ALA A 411 9.84 -6.28 28.23
CA ALA A 411 9.70 -7.71 28.48
C ALA A 411 10.39 -8.57 27.41
N TYR A 412 10.32 -8.16 26.14
CA TYR A 412 11.02 -8.83 25.04
C TYR A 412 12.53 -8.57 25.07
N ASP A 413 12.94 -7.35 25.44
CA ASP A 413 14.36 -7.00 25.60
C ASP A 413 15.03 -7.81 26.72
N ASP A 414 14.38 -7.96 27.88
CA ASP A 414 14.92 -8.75 28.99
C ASP A 414 15.12 -10.23 28.59
N LEU A 415 14.21 -10.81 27.80
CA LEU A 415 14.37 -12.15 27.21
C LEU A 415 15.60 -12.23 26.29
N LEU A 416 15.80 -11.24 25.42
CA LEU A 416 16.94 -11.23 24.50
C LEU A 416 18.26 -11.00 25.22
N VAL A 417 18.29 -10.18 26.28
CA VAL A 417 19.48 -10.02 27.13
C VAL A 417 19.86 -11.34 27.80
N GLU A 418 18.87 -12.09 28.30
CA GLU A 418 19.12 -13.41 28.88
C GLU A 418 19.72 -14.36 27.83
N GLN A 419 19.14 -14.42 26.63
CA GLN A 419 19.64 -15.25 25.52
C GLN A 419 21.04 -14.83 25.05
N GLU A 420 21.31 -13.52 24.92
CA GLU A 420 22.64 -12.98 24.59
C GLU A 420 23.67 -13.38 25.67
N SER A 421 23.27 -13.37 26.95
CA SER A 421 24.15 -13.77 28.06
C SER A 421 24.47 -15.27 28.08
N ILE A 422 23.49 -16.11 27.72
CA ILE A 422 23.68 -17.57 27.62
C ILE A 422 24.62 -17.88 26.46
N ARG A 423 24.38 -17.30 25.28
CA ARG A 423 25.27 -17.48 24.11
C ARG A 423 26.70 -17.04 24.39
N ALA A 424 26.88 -15.90 25.06
CA ALA A 424 28.22 -15.42 25.42
C ALA A 424 28.97 -16.38 26.38
N LYS A 425 28.24 -17.06 27.29
CA LYS A 425 28.81 -18.08 28.18
C LYS A 425 29.16 -19.35 27.41
N GLU A 426 28.30 -19.80 26.51
CA GLU A 426 28.54 -20.97 25.64
C GLU A 426 29.73 -20.74 24.70
N GLU A 427 29.87 -19.54 24.12
CA GLU A 427 31.01 -19.15 23.29
C GLU A 427 32.31 -19.12 24.11
N SER A 428 32.26 -18.60 25.35
CA SER A 428 33.42 -18.58 26.24
C SER A 428 33.86 -20.00 26.65
N GLN A 429 32.90 -20.89 26.95
CA GLN A 429 33.20 -22.30 27.28
C GLN A 429 33.70 -23.12 26.08
N ALA A 430 33.19 -22.84 24.88
CA ALA A 430 33.70 -23.47 23.66
C ALA A 430 35.14 -23.01 23.34
N THR A 431 35.50 -21.78 23.71
CA THR A 431 36.87 -21.25 23.55
C THR A 431 37.82 -21.84 24.60
N GLU A 432 37.38 -21.97 25.86
CA GLU A 432 38.18 -22.60 26.93
C GLU A 432 38.40 -24.11 26.71
N ALA A 433 37.45 -24.83 26.10
CA ALA A 433 37.59 -26.25 25.78
C ALA A 433 38.62 -26.55 24.67
N ILE A 434 39.03 -25.53 23.90
CA ILE A 434 40.05 -25.66 22.83
C ILE A 434 41.47 -25.39 23.37
N GLU A 435 41.63 -24.76 24.54
CA GLU A 435 42.92 -24.20 24.98
C GLU A 435 43.83 -25.09 25.86
N THR A 436 43.55 -26.37 26.17
CA THR A 436 44.61 -27.25 26.76
C THR A 436 44.28 -28.77 26.73
N PRO A 437 45.26 -29.70 26.50
CA PRO A 437 46.71 -29.51 26.60
C PRO A 437 47.58 -29.80 25.35
N ALA A 438 48.63 -28.97 25.28
CA ALA A 438 49.92 -29.01 24.56
C ALA A 438 50.39 -30.25 23.79
N ILE A 439 51.07 -30.01 22.64
CA ILE A 439 52.47 -30.41 22.36
C ILE A 439 53.00 -29.73 21.06
N THR A 440 54.11 -29.01 21.23
CA THR A 440 55.26 -28.71 20.34
C THR A 440 55.13 -27.88 19.05
N HIS A 441 55.94 -26.82 19.03
CA HIS A 441 56.36 -26.02 17.88
C HIS A 441 56.63 -26.82 16.60
N GLN A 442 56.01 -26.41 15.50
CA GLN A 442 56.64 -26.37 14.19
C GLN A 442 56.10 -25.19 13.37
N THR A 443 57.04 -24.34 12.97
CA THR A 443 56.89 -23.21 12.06
C THR A 443 56.52 -23.71 10.67
N THR A 444 55.33 -23.36 10.17
CA THR A 444 55.02 -23.41 8.73
C THR A 444 54.10 -22.27 8.32
N LYS A 445 54.62 -21.56 7.31
CA LYS A 445 54.07 -20.53 6.44
C LYS A 445 52.54 -20.40 6.32
N ASP A 446 52.15 -19.14 6.12
CA ASP A 446 50.86 -18.65 5.62
C ASP A 446 50.11 -19.64 4.72
N PRO A 447 48.82 -19.92 4.98
CA PRO A 447 47.93 -20.46 3.97
C PRO A 447 47.36 -19.30 3.15
N GLU A 448 47.62 -19.40 1.86
CA GLU A 448 47.06 -18.60 0.77
C GLU A 448 45.56 -18.35 0.93
N SER A 449 45.19 -17.12 0.58
CA SER A 449 43.83 -16.71 0.24
C SER A 449 43.15 -17.73 -0.67
N ILE A 450 42.06 -18.31 -0.19
CA ILE A 450 41.11 -19.06 -1.00
C ILE A 450 40.59 -18.11 -2.10
N PRO A 451 40.74 -18.43 -3.40
CA PRO A 451 40.18 -17.59 -4.45
C PRO A 451 38.65 -17.66 -4.37
N THR A 452 38.02 -16.55 -4.06
CA THR A 452 36.58 -16.39 -4.32
C THR A 452 36.40 -16.39 -5.85
N PRO A 453 35.56 -17.25 -6.44
CA PRO A 453 35.34 -17.20 -7.87
C PRO A 453 34.57 -15.91 -8.19
N SER A 454 35.29 -14.90 -8.67
CA SER A 454 34.72 -13.78 -9.39
C SER A 454 34.22 -14.31 -10.74
N LEU A 455 32.96 -14.71 -10.78
CA LEU A 455 32.20 -14.87 -12.02
C LEU A 455 32.00 -13.48 -12.61
N VAL A 456 32.96 -13.04 -13.42
CA VAL A 456 32.79 -11.88 -14.30
C VAL A 456 31.91 -12.34 -15.45
N THR A 457 30.59 -12.20 -15.30
CA THR A 457 29.67 -12.28 -16.43
C THR A 457 29.69 -10.93 -17.13
N ASP A 458 30.20 -10.85 -18.37
CA ASP A 458 30.20 -9.65 -19.24
C ASP A 458 28.79 -9.13 -19.61
N LYS A 459 27.73 -9.70 -19.01
CA LYS A 459 26.35 -9.30 -19.23
C LYS A 459 25.87 -8.50 -18.02
N GLU A 460 25.44 -7.26 -18.25
CA GLU A 460 24.73 -6.48 -17.25
C GLU A 460 23.48 -7.23 -16.77
N ILE A 461 23.36 -7.38 -15.45
CA ILE A 461 22.24 -8.04 -14.79
C ILE A 461 21.32 -6.97 -14.24
N ASN A 462 20.15 -6.81 -14.86
CA ASN A 462 19.13 -5.90 -14.38
C ASN A 462 18.23 -6.61 -13.36
N VAL A 463 18.19 -6.09 -12.13
CA VAL A 463 17.44 -6.67 -11.00
C VAL A 463 16.30 -5.74 -10.58
N LEU A 464 15.08 -6.26 -10.60
CA LEU A 464 13.91 -5.58 -10.04
C LEU A 464 13.59 -6.13 -8.65
N VAL A 465 13.70 -5.29 -7.62
CA VAL A 465 13.25 -5.63 -6.27
C VAL A 465 11.78 -5.25 -6.12
N LEU A 466 10.90 -6.22 -5.90
CA LEU A 466 9.47 -6.00 -5.70
C LEU A 466 9.06 -6.12 -4.23
N CYS A 467 8.36 -5.09 -3.76
CA CYS A 467 7.74 -5.02 -2.44
C CYS A 467 6.25 -4.66 -2.55
N ALA A 468 5.54 -4.64 -1.42
CA ALA A 468 4.17 -4.11 -1.38
C ALA A 468 4.12 -2.60 -1.73
N GLY A 469 5.18 -1.84 -1.40
CA GLY A 469 5.35 -0.44 -1.76
C GLY A 469 6.79 -0.12 -2.18
N ALA A 470 6.98 0.95 -2.95
CA ALA A 470 8.29 1.29 -3.53
C ALA A 470 9.37 1.63 -2.48
N GLY A 471 8.97 2.19 -1.34
CA GLY A 471 9.90 2.58 -0.26
C GLY A 471 10.60 1.38 0.40
N THR A 472 9.95 0.22 0.51
CA THR A 472 10.57 -0.97 1.09
C THR A 472 11.49 -1.70 0.12
N SER A 473 11.16 -1.68 -1.17
CA SER A 473 12.02 -2.26 -2.22
C SER A 473 13.29 -1.45 -2.42
N ALA A 474 13.26 -0.14 -2.13
CA ALA A 474 14.41 0.74 -2.23
C ALA A 474 15.57 0.31 -1.32
N MET A 475 15.30 -0.30 -0.15
CA MET A 475 16.39 -0.69 0.75
C MET A 475 17.30 -1.78 0.18
N LEU A 476 16.73 -2.83 -0.42
CA LEU A 476 17.53 -3.88 -1.05
C LEU A 476 18.09 -3.42 -2.40
N ALA A 477 17.31 -2.65 -3.17
CA ALA A 477 17.79 -2.09 -4.43
C ALA A 477 19.02 -1.19 -4.20
N ASN A 478 18.99 -0.31 -3.19
CA ASN A 478 20.13 0.52 -2.83
C ASN A 478 21.32 -0.31 -2.34
N ALA A 479 21.10 -1.34 -1.52
CA ALA A 479 22.20 -2.21 -1.07
C ALA A 479 22.87 -2.96 -2.25
N LEU A 480 22.09 -3.35 -3.26
CA LEU A 480 22.60 -3.92 -4.50
C LEU A 480 23.37 -2.89 -5.32
N THR A 481 22.86 -1.66 -5.46
CA THR A 481 23.55 -0.58 -6.18
C THR A 481 24.87 -0.20 -5.49
N GLU A 482 24.85 0.02 -4.18
CA GLU A 482 26.05 0.29 -3.37
C GLU A 482 27.08 -0.86 -3.47
N GLY A 483 26.60 -2.11 -3.45
CA GLY A 483 27.45 -3.29 -3.61
C GLY A 483 28.04 -3.41 -5.02
N ALA A 484 27.26 -3.11 -6.05
CA ALA A 484 27.70 -3.15 -7.44
C ALA A 484 28.81 -2.12 -7.70
N GLU A 485 28.64 -0.90 -7.19
CA GLU A 485 29.67 0.15 -7.24
C GLU A 485 30.93 -0.23 -6.46
N ALA A 486 30.78 -0.71 -5.21
CA ALA A 486 31.91 -1.05 -4.35
C ALA A 486 32.73 -2.23 -4.88
N TYR A 487 32.06 -3.26 -5.42
CA TYR A 487 32.70 -4.51 -5.87
C TYR A 487 32.82 -4.61 -7.40
N HIS A 488 32.55 -3.51 -8.12
CA HIS A 488 32.68 -3.39 -9.57
C HIS A 488 31.95 -4.52 -10.32
N GLN A 489 30.73 -4.83 -9.88
CA GLN A 489 29.89 -5.87 -10.47
C GLN A 489 28.90 -5.26 -11.45
N PRO A 490 28.57 -5.95 -12.57
CA PRO A 490 27.68 -5.44 -13.59
C PRO A 490 26.20 -5.64 -13.21
N ILE A 491 25.80 -5.18 -12.02
CA ILE A 491 24.43 -5.30 -11.50
C ILE A 491 23.80 -3.92 -11.44
N HIS A 492 22.63 -3.75 -12.07
CA HIS A 492 21.80 -2.57 -11.94
C HIS A 492 20.50 -2.95 -11.24
N ALA A 493 20.21 -2.34 -10.10
CA ALA A 493 19.05 -2.66 -9.28
C ALA A 493 18.05 -1.51 -9.21
N GLN A 494 16.76 -1.82 -9.36
CA GLN A 494 15.69 -0.85 -9.23
C GLN A 494 14.59 -1.36 -8.30
N ALA A 495 13.97 -0.42 -7.58
CA ALA A 495 12.87 -0.69 -6.68
C ALA A 495 11.51 -0.57 -7.40
N GLY A 496 10.59 -1.48 -7.11
CA GLY A 496 9.23 -1.45 -7.64
C GLY A 496 8.19 -1.89 -6.62
N ALA A 497 6.97 -1.36 -6.78
CA ALA A 497 5.81 -1.82 -6.04
C ALA A 497 5.08 -2.93 -6.81
N TYR A 498 4.51 -3.87 -6.06
CA TYR A 498 3.55 -4.80 -6.64
C TYR A 498 2.36 -4.02 -7.22
N GLY A 499 1.98 -4.30 -8.47
CA GLY A 499 0.96 -3.54 -9.19
C GLY A 499 1.50 -2.49 -10.18
N SER A 500 2.71 -1.95 -9.96
CA SER A 500 3.32 -0.96 -10.86
C SER A 500 4.39 -1.54 -11.78
N HIS A 501 4.73 -2.82 -11.59
CA HIS A 501 5.86 -3.45 -12.26
C HIS A 501 5.53 -4.05 -13.62
N TYR A 502 4.25 -4.13 -13.99
CA TYR A 502 3.79 -4.89 -15.15
C TYR A 502 4.39 -4.39 -16.47
N ASP A 503 4.51 -3.07 -16.62
CA ASP A 503 4.98 -2.43 -17.85
C ASP A 503 6.52 -2.39 -17.94
N ILE A 504 7.21 -2.50 -16.79
CA ILE A 504 8.67 -2.40 -16.71
C ILE A 504 9.35 -3.77 -16.55
N MET A 505 8.62 -4.82 -16.15
CA MET A 505 9.23 -6.11 -15.79
C MET A 505 10.05 -6.70 -16.94
N GLN A 506 9.62 -6.49 -18.19
CA GLN A 506 10.29 -6.98 -19.40
C GLN A 506 11.73 -6.47 -19.58
N ASP A 507 12.09 -5.38 -18.91
CA ASP A 507 13.41 -4.75 -19.01
C ASP A 507 14.43 -5.34 -18.03
N TYR A 508 14.05 -6.35 -17.23
CA TYR A 508 14.89 -6.94 -16.18
C TYR A 508 15.23 -8.41 -16.43
N ASP A 509 16.43 -8.84 -16.01
CA ASP A 509 16.87 -10.24 -16.08
C ASP A 509 16.43 -11.06 -14.86
N MET A 510 16.20 -10.39 -13.73
CA MET A 510 15.82 -11.03 -12.47
C MET A 510 14.87 -10.17 -11.64
N VAL A 511 13.92 -10.83 -10.97
CA VAL A 511 13.02 -10.24 -9.98
C VAL A 511 13.30 -10.84 -8.61
N VAL A 512 13.57 -9.99 -7.63
CA VAL A 512 13.70 -10.37 -6.20
C VAL A 512 12.44 -9.95 -5.47
N LEU A 513 11.70 -10.92 -4.94
CA LEU A 513 10.51 -10.68 -4.13
C LEU A 513 10.89 -10.50 -2.68
N ALA A 514 10.42 -9.40 -2.11
CA ALA A 514 10.41 -9.22 -0.68
C ALA A 514 9.32 -10.08 -0.02
N PRO A 515 9.47 -10.38 1.29
CA PRO A 515 8.60 -11.31 1.99
C PRO A 515 7.11 -10.97 1.90
N GLN A 516 6.74 -9.69 1.80
CA GLN A 516 5.34 -9.24 1.73
C GLN A 516 4.62 -9.72 0.47
N VAL A 517 5.34 -9.79 -0.66
CA VAL A 517 4.76 -10.14 -1.97
C VAL A 517 4.95 -11.60 -2.33
N ASN A 518 5.54 -12.40 -1.43
CA ASN A 518 5.65 -13.85 -1.60
C ASN A 518 4.28 -14.54 -1.74
N SER A 519 3.21 -13.95 -1.20
CA SER A 519 1.85 -14.44 -1.43
C SER A 519 1.44 -14.40 -2.92
N TYR A 520 2.10 -13.54 -3.71
CA TYR A 520 1.93 -13.42 -5.16
C TYR A 520 3.03 -14.14 -5.95
N TYR A 521 3.87 -14.98 -5.30
CA TYR A 521 5.00 -15.65 -5.96
C TYR A 521 4.56 -16.40 -7.22
N GLU A 522 3.50 -17.20 -7.14
CA GLU A 522 2.98 -17.96 -8.28
C GLU A 522 2.49 -17.06 -9.42
N ASP A 523 1.89 -15.91 -9.09
CA ASP A 523 1.36 -14.97 -10.08
C ASP A 523 2.51 -14.27 -10.82
N ILE A 524 3.55 -13.87 -10.08
CA ILE A 524 4.77 -13.27 -10.65
C ILE A 524 5.58 -14.30 -11.39
N LYS A 525 5.62 -15.55 -10.91
CA LYS A 525 6.31 -16.66 -11.56
C LYS A 525 5.75 -16.91 -12.95
N ALA A 526 4.43 -16.86 -13.11
CA ALA A 526 3.81 -16.97 -14.42
C ALA A 526 4.23 -15.84 -15.37
N ASP A 527 4.39 -14.61 -14.86
CA ASP A 527 4.86 -13.47 -15.64
C ASP A 527 6.36 -13.58 -16.00
N THR A 528 7.20 -13.92 -15.04
CA THR A 528 8.65 -14.08 -15.25
C THR A 528 8.97 -15.27 -16.15
N ASP A 529 8.29 -16.42 -15.98
CA ASP A 529 8.48 -17.59 -16.84
C ASP A 529 8.06 -17.30 -18.29
N ARG A 530 7.04 -16.44 -18.48
CA ARG A 530 6.62 -15.98 -19.81
C ARG A 530 7.66 -15.06 -20.47
N LEU A 531 8.34 -14.23 -19.68
CA LEU A 531 9.33 -13.26 -20.14
C LEU A 531 10.77 -13.81 -20.14
N GLY A 532 11.00 -15.02 -19.61
CA GLY A 532 12.34 -15.60 -19.48
C GLY A 532 13.17 -15.00 -18.34
N ILE A 533 12.52 -14.43 -17.33
CA ILE A 533 13.13 -13.70 -16.21
C ILE A 533 13.29 -14.64 -15.01
N LYS A 534 14.40 -14.53 -14.25
CA LYS A 534 14.60 -15.31 -13.02
C LYS A 534 13.78 -14.72 -11.87
N LEU A 535 13.10 -15.56 -11.09
CA LEU A 535 12.33 -15.13 -9.91
C LEU A 535 12.85 -15.77 -8.63
N ILE A 536 13.23 -14.96 -7.65
CA ILE A 536 13.59 -15.43 -6.31
C ILE A 536 12.70 -14.77 -5.26
N ALA A 537 12.34 -15.54 -4.23
CA ALA A 537 11.64 -15.04 -3.06
C ALA A 537 12.56 -15.09 -1.84
N THR A 538 12.56 -14.02 -1.08
CA THR A 538 13.35 -13.91 0.15
C THR A 538 12.48 -14.12 1.39
N LYS A 539 13.08 -14.60 2.47
CA LYS A 539 12.46 -14.64 3.80
C LYS A 539 12.74 -13.36 4.58
N GLY A 540 11.93 -13.05 5.61
CA GLY A 540 12.06 -11.82 6.42
C GLY A 540 13.48 -11.53 6.91
N ALA A 541 14.09 -12.49 7.60
CA ALA A 541 15.44 -12.34 8.14
C ALA A 541 16.52 -12.27 7.04
N GLU A 542 16.35 -13.03 5.97
CA GLU A 542 17.25 -13.05 4.81
C GLU A 542 17.23 -11.71 4.08
N TYR A 543 16.04 -11.18 3.75
CA TYR A 543 15.87 -9.90 3.07
C TYR A 543 16.54 -8.75 3.82
N ILE A 544 16.35 -8.67 5.14
CA ILE A 544 17.01 -7.64 5.97
C ILE A 544 18.53 -7.84 6.00
N GLY A 545 18.99 -9.09 6.09
CA GLY A 545 20.41 -9.41 6.04
C GLY A 545 21.06 -8.87 4.77
N LEU A 546 20.41 -9.08 3.62
CA LEU A 546 20.83 -8.55 2.33
C LEU A 546 20.80 -7.01 2.29
N THR A 547 19.76 -6.36 2.84
CA THR A 547 19.67 -4.89 2.84
C THR A 547 20.78 -4.19 3.67
N ARG A 548 21.42 -4.92 4.59
CA ARG A 548 22.45 -4.37 5.50
C ARG A 548 23.86 -4.76 5.10
N ASN A 549 24.02 -5.66 4.13
CA ASN A 549 25.30 -6.17 3.70
C ASN A 549 25.36 -6.16 2.17
N PRO A 550 25.84 -5.06 1.55
CA PRO A 550 25.95 -4.92 0.11
C PRO A 550 26.71 -6.07 -0.57
N LYS A 551 27.74 -6.62 0.07
CA LYS A 551 28.47 -7.79 -0.45
C LYS A 551 27.60 -9.03 -0.50
N ALA A 552 26.89 -9.33 0.59
CA ALA A 552 25.98 -10.48 0.64
C ALA A 552 24.80 -10.33 -0.34
N ALA A 553 24.31 -9.10 -0.56
CA ALA A 553 23.29 -8.81 -1.56
C ALA A 553 23.76 -9.14 -2.98
N ILE A 554 24.98 -8.75 -3.33
CA ILE A 554 25.60 -9.05 -4.61
C ILE A 554 25.86 -10.55 -4.78
N ASP A 555 26.47 -11.20 -3.79
CA ASP A 555 26.72 -12.64 -3.81
C ASP A 555 25.42 -13.44 -3.97
N PHE A 556 24.33 -12.98 -3.34
CA PHE A 556 23.01 -13.57 -3.46
C PHE A 556 22.43 -13.51 -4.89
N VAL A 557 22.62 -12.38 -5.59
CA VAL A 557 22.19 -12.22 -6.99
C VAL A 557 23.07 -13.04 -7.92
N LEU A 558 24.39 -12.96 -7.80
CA LEU A 558 25.34 -13.66 -8.65
C LEU A 558 25.23 -15.19 -8.52
N ALA A 559 24.90 -15.70 -7.32
CA ALA A 559 24.66 -17.12 -7.11
C ALA A 559 23.49 -17.69 -7.95
N GLN A 560 22.66 -16.84 -8.54
CA GLN A 560 21.58 -17.25 -9.42
C GLN A 560 21.97 -17.31 -10.89
N PHE A 561 23.16 -16.84 -11.29
CA PHE A 561 23.58 -16.68 -12.69
C PHE A 561 24.63 -17.68 -13.16
#